data_AF-A0A6L7LL76-F1
#
_entry.id   AF-A0A6L7LL76-F1
#
_cell.length_a   1.000
_cell.length_b   1.000
_cell.length_c   1.000
_cell.angle_alpha   90.00
_cell.angle_beta   90.00
_cell.angle_gamma   90.00
#
_symmetry.space_group_name_H-M   'P 1'
#
loop_
_entity.id
_entity.type
_entity.pdbx_description
1 polymer ?
#
loop_
_entity_poly.entity_id
_entity_poly.type
_entity_poly.pdbx_seq_one_letter_code
_entity_poly.pdbx_strand_id
1 'polypeptide(L)'
;MQITVNALTLAAVSLARSVEEVRSYLQGVQFHPVKTGGLALVATDGHILICARDPQAEHELDEGVIVRLNATAKQLGQKCAGRDIRQMTTLIDLDAGTVTIPKGASFPASIIDGTFPDYGRVMPWGRLKPAVIANAVALNHEHLATAGQAHDWLTGGKAIQLWQARTGHPVLVPHTADACTVIMPMRDGSSFGMPEWIERPRKARDTSAQVAALKARRQKRRDAGQCIDCGKPSGGKARCPACADRNRR
;
A
#
# COMPACT_ATOMS: atom_id res chain seq x y z
N MET A 1 0.20 15.40 31.60
CA MET A 1 -0.44 15.41 30.29
C MET A 1 -0.27 14.07 29.59
N GLN A 2 -1.32 13.25 29.62
CA GLN A 2 -1.35 11.93 29.00
C GLN A 2 -2.25 11.87 27.76
N ILE A 3 -1.84 11.07 26.78
CA ILE A 3 -2.58 10.78 25.55
C ILE A 3 -2.53 9.28 25.29
N THR A 4 -3.69 8.64 25.20
CA THR A 4 -3.82 7.23 24.80
C THR A 4 -4.47 7.18 23.43
N VAL A 5 -3.80 6.59 22.45
CA VAL A 5 -4.29 6.45 21.07
C VAL A 5 -4.07 5.05 20.54
N ASN A 6 -4.84 4.66 19.53
CA ASN A 6 -4.67 3.45 18.78
C ASN A 6 -3.26 3.34 18.18
N ALA A 7 -2.59 2.22 18.48
CA ALA A 7 -1.19 2.03 18.13
C ALA A 7 -0.94 2.02 16.61
N LEU A 8 -1.84 1.38 15.83
CA LEU A 8 -1.71 1.35 14.37
C LEU A 8 -2.01 2.70 13.73
N THR A 9 -2.97 3.45 14.28
CA THR A 9 -3.28 4.81 13.82
C THR A 9 -2.08 5.71 14.00
N LEU A 10 -1.46 5.69 15.19
CA LEU A 10 -0.24 6.43 15.46
C LEU A 10 0.92 6.01 14.56
N ALA A 11 1.11 4.70 14.37
CA ALA A 11 2.16 4.17 13.50
C ALA A 11 1.98 4.62 12.05
N ALA A 12 0.77 4.50 11.51
CA ALA A 12 0.44 4.86 10.13
C ALA A 12 0.65 6.35 9.87
N VAL A 13 0.17 7.22 10.76
CA VAL A 13 0.40 8.67 10.66
C VAL A 13 1.89 8.97 10.73
N SER A 14 2.61 8.32 11.65
CA SER A 14 4.06 8.55 11.86
C SER A 14 4.94 8.25 10.65
N LEU A 15 4.43 7.54 9.63
CA LEU A 15 5.16 7.28 8.37
C LEU A 15 5.39 8.55 7.54
N ALA A 16 4.55 9.58 7.71
CA ALA A 16 4.68 10.85 6.97
C ALA A 16 5.49 11.92 7.72
N ARG A 17 6.14 11.57 8.84
CA ARG A 17 7.03 12.51 9.53
C ARG A 17 8.31 12.71 8.75
N SER A 18 8.85 13.91 8.80
CA SER A 18 10.17 14.18 8.24
C SER A 18 11.29 13.83 9.22
N VAL A 19 12.29 13.05 8.78
CA VAL A 19 13.38 12.58 9.66
C VAL A 19 14.61 13.51 9.60
N GLU A 20 14.90 14.08 8.43
CA GLU A 20 16.10 14.89 8.17
C GLU A 20 15.72 16.26 7.59
N GLU A 21 14.93 17.02 8.34
CA GLU A 21 14.36 18.28 7.89
C GLU A 21 14.69 19.42 8.84
N VAL A 22 14.99 20.60 8.28
CA VAL A 22 15.34 21.80 9.06
C VAL A 22 14.12 22.32 9.82
N ARG A 23 12.93 22.16 9.23
CA ARG A 23 11.64 22.46 9.86
C ARG A 23 11.32 21.43 10.95
N SER A 24 11.76 21.71 12.18
CA SER A 24 11.59 20.84 13.34
C SER A 24 10.13 20.44 13.62
N TYR A 25 9.17 21.32 13.33
CA TYR A 25 7.73 21.06 13.51
C TYR A 25 7.17 19.97 12.58
N LEU A 26 7.89 19.57 11.53
CA LEU A 26 7.52 18.43 10.65
C LEU A 26 8.09 17.09 11.11
N GLN A 27 8.96 17.09 12.14
CA GLN A 27 9.57 15.88 12.67
C GLN A 27 8.66 15.13 13.67
N GLY A 28 7.55 15.75 14.06
CA GLY A 28 6.56 15.21 14.99
C GLY A 28 5.22 14.87 14.36
N VAL A 29 4.31 14.39 15.19
CA VAL A 29 2.88 14.24 14.87
C VAL A 29 2.15 15.36 15.60
N GLN A 30 1.29 16.09 14.88
CA GLN A 30 0.33 17.00 15.51
C GLN A 30 -0.86 16.20 16.04
N PHE A 31 -1.15 16.37 17.33
CA PHE A 31 -2.36 15.89 17.98
C PHE A 31 -3.27 17.08 18.26
N HIS A 32 -4.53 17.03 17.87
CA HIS A 32 -5.48 18.08 18.25
C HIS A 32 -6.88 17.53 18.52
N PRO A 33 -7.59 18.05 19.53
CA PRO A 33 -8.96 17.64 19.83
C PRO A 33 -9.90 17.89 18.66
N VAL A 34 -10.78 16.94 18.39
CA VAL A 34 -11.82 17.08 17.36
C VAL A 34 -13.13 17.48 18.02
N LYS A 35 -13.79 18.53 17.54
CA LYS A 35 -15.07 19.03 18.10
C LYS A 35 -16.17 17.96 18.20
N THR A 36 -16.16 16.98 17.29
CA THR A 36 -17.12 15.87 17.28
C THR A 36 -16.69 14.68 18.15
N GLY A 37 -15.64 14.83 18.96
CA GLY A 37 -15.04 13.77 19.77
C GLY A 37 -13.85 13.07 19.11
N GLY A 38 -13.00 12.50 19.97
CA GLY A 38 -11.75 11.85 19.59
C GLY A 38 -10.59 12.83 19.36
N LEU A 39 -9.47 12.29 18.90
CA LEU A 39 -8.24 13.02 18.68
C LEU A 39 -7.77 12.85 17.23
N ALA A 40 -7.43 13.95 16.57
CA ALA A 40 -6.85 13.92 15.23
C ALA A 40 -5.32 13.90 15.32
N LEU A 41 -4.71 13.02 14.54
CA LEU A 41 -3.29 12.80 14.38
C LEU A 41 -2.90 13.18 12.95
N VAL A 42 -1.92 14.07 12.80
CA VAL A 42 -1.46 14.54 11.49
C VAL A 42 0.06 14.58 11.44
N ALA A 43 0.63 14.03 10.37
CA ALA A 43 2.06 14.16 10.08
C ALA A 43 2.27 14.46 8.59
N THR A 44 3.32 15.22 8.28
CA THR A 44 3.69 15.56 6.91
C THR A 44 5.17 15.88 6.79
N ASP A 45 5.75 15.59 5.63
CA ASP A 45 7.08 16.02 5.22
C ASP A 45 7.03 17.21 4.22
N GLY A 46 5.82 17.69 3.92
CA GLY A 46 5.53 18.72 2.92
C GLY A 46 5.13 18.18 1.55
N HIS A 47 5.38 16.90 1.24
CA HIS A 47 5.00 16.25 -0.02
C HIS A 47 3.94 15.16 0.19
N ILE A 48 3.97 14.47 1.32
CA ILE A 48 2.93 13.55 1.76
C ILE A 48 2.37 14.03 3.10
N LEU A 49 1.07 13.85 3.30
CA LEU A 49 0.40 14.10 4.56
C LEU A 49 -0.49 12.91 4.89
N ILE A 50 -0.38 12.40 6.12
CA ILE A 50 -1.29 11.38 6.64
C ILE A 50 -2.07 12.00 7.79
N CYS A 51 -3.39 11.91 7.70
CA CYS A 51 -4.32 12.40 8.70
C CYS A 51 -5.24 11.26 9.12
N ALA A 52 -5.36 11.05 10.43
CA ALA A 52 -6.30 10.09 10.98
C ALA A 52 -6.95 10.64 12.25
N ARG A 53 -8.23 10.34 12.46
CA ARG A 53 -8.91 10.53 13.74
C ARG A 53 -8.93 9.20 14.47
N ASP A 54 -8.57 9.22 15.74
CA ASP A 54 -8.90 8.16 16.66
C ASP A 54 -10.12 8.57 17.50
N PRO A 55 -11.31 8.00 17.22
CA PRO A 55 -12.52 8.32 17.96
C PRO A 55 -12.54 7.77 19.39
N GLN A 56 -11.63 6.86 19.75
CA GLN A 56 -11.53 6.25 21.08
C GLN A 56 -10.31 6.75 21.86
N ALA A 57 -9.62 7.77 21.35
CA ALA A 57 -8.50 8.36 22.04
C ALA A 57 -8.94 9.00 23.37
N GLU A 58 -8.13 8.78 24.40
CA GLU A 58 -8.25 9.45 25.69
C GLU A 58 -7.14 10.50 25.78
N HIS A 59 -7.47 11.74 26.16
CA HIS A 59 -6.48 12.81 26.22
C HIS A 59 -6.89 13.93 27.19
N GLU A 60 -5.89 14.67 27.65
CA GLU A 60 -6.05 15.87 28.49
C GLU A 60 -5.85 17.18 27.71
N LEU A 61 -5.73 17.10 26.38
CA LEU A 61 -5.45 18.24 25.51
C LEU A 61 -6.66 19.18 25.34
N ASP A 62 -6.45 20.47 25.57
CA ASP A 62 -7.38 21.55 25.21
C ASP A 62 -7.10 22.11 23.80
N GLU A 63 -5.84 22.09 23.37
CA GLU A 63 -5.38 22.62 22.09
C GLU A 63 -4.45 21.65 21.36
N GLY A 64 -4.05 22.03 20.14
CA GLY A 64 -3.18 21.21 19.31
C GLY A 64 -1.73 21.22 19.81
N VAL A 65 -1.12 20.05 19.96
CA VAL A 65 0.29 19.87 20.35
C VAL A 65 1.05 19.09 19.28
N ILE A 66 2.32 19.44 19.05
CA ILE A 66 3.21 18.68 18.18
C ILE A 66 4.12 17.83 19.06
N VAL A 67 4.11 16.52 18.86
CA VAL A 67 4.93 15.59 19.65
C VAL A 67 5.93 14.89 18.76
N ARG A 68 7.22 15.04 19.10
CA ARG A 68 8.30 14.22 18.55
C ARG A 68 8.27 12.85 19.22
N LEU A 69 8.27 11.80 18.41
CA LEU A 69 8.34 10.42 18.85
C LEU A 69 9.67 9.82 18.36
N ASN A 70 10.55 9.43 19.28
CA ASN A 70 11.82 8.81 18.90
C ASN A 70 11.66 7.34 18.47
N ALA A 71 10.49 6.75 18.70
CA ALA A 71 10.12 5.48 18.07
C ALA A 71 9.93 5.67 16.56
N THR A 72 10.49 4.77 15.76
CA THR A 72 10.19 4.71 14.32
C THR A 72 8.74 4.30 14.09
N ALA A 73 8.14 4.71 12.97
CA ALA A 73 6.80 4.24 12.57
C ALA A 73 6.73 2.71 12.54
N LYS A 74 7.83 2.08 12.11
CA LYS A 74 7.97 0.63 12.12
C LYS A 74 7.96 0.07 13.54
N GLN A 75 8.64 0.65 14.53
CA GLN A 75 8.57 0.17 15.93
C GLN A 75 7.19 0.36 16.54
N LEU A 76 6.50 1.44 16.18
CA LEU A 76 5.10 1.69 16.55
C LEU A 76 4.17 0.63 15.93
N GLY A 77 4.48 0.12 14.73
CA GLY A 77 3.67 -0.87 13.98
C GLY A 77 4.17 -2.35 14.00
N GLN A 78 5.42 -2.67 14.36
CA GLN A 78 6.03 -4.00 14.20
C GLN A 78 5.68 -4.95 15.32
N LYS A 79 5.52 -4.41 16.53
CA LYS A 79 4.98 -5.20 17.64
C LYS A 79 3.49 -5.46 17.44
N CYS A 80 2.93 -4.92 16.35
CA CYS A 80 1.54 -4.88 16.02
C CYS A 80 1.06 -5.94 14.98
N ALA A 81 1.76 -7.08 14.80
CA ALA A 81 1.31 -8.14 13.89
C ALA A 81 0.39 -9.18 14.59
N GLY A 82 -0.94 -9.10 14.40
CA GLY A 82 -1.95 -10.03 14.93
C GLY A 82 -3.39 -9.54 14.73
N ARG A 83 -4.42 -10.38 14.92
CA ARG A 83 -5.84 -9.95 14.73
C ARG A 83 -6.36 -9.03 15.83
N ASP A 84 -5.90 -9.18 17.08
CA ASP A 84 -6.28 -8.30 18.22
C ASP A 84 -5.64 -6.92 18.19
N ILE A 85 -4.76 -6.69 17.23
CA ILE A 85 -3.84 -5.58 17.29
C ILE A 85 -4.47 -4.22 16.98
N ARG A 86 -5.58 -4.26 16.25
CA ARG A 86 -6.32 -3.06 15.86
C ARG A 86 -6.98 -2.39 17.05
N GLN A 87 -7.03 -3.05 18.20
CA GLN A 87 -7.57 -2.51 19.45
C GLN A 87 -6.47 -2.11 20.43
N MET A 88 -5.20 -2.35 20.11
CA MET A 88 -4.11 -1.99 21.01
C MET A 88 -3.87 -0.48 21.02
N THR A 89 -3.51 0.04 22.19
CA THR A 89 -3.27 1.46 22.43
C THR A 89 -1.82 1.74 22.82
N THR A 90 -1.35 2.91 22.44
CA THR A 90 -0.07 3.49 22.82
C THR A 90 -0.32 4.63 23.78
N LEU A 91 0.38 4.65 24.91
CA LEU A 91 0.36 5.74 25.87
C LEU A 91 1.50 6.71 25.55
N ILE A 92 1.20 7.98 25.42
CA ILE A 92 2.16 9.08 25.35
C ILE A 92 2.01 9.88 26.64
N ASP A 93 3.06 9.85 27.46
CA ASP A 93 3.15 10.64 28.69
C ASP A 93 4.13 11.79 28.44
N LEU A 94 3.58 12.99 28.26
CA LEU A 94 4.37 14.17 27.90
C LEU A 94 5.10 14.76 29.11
N ASP A 95 4.62 14.50 30.33
CA ASP A 95 5.29 14.95 31.56
C ASP A 95 6.50 14.06 31.84
N ALA A 96 6.34 12.75 31.65
CA ALA A 96 7.44 11.79 31.74
C ALA A 96 8.36 11.81 30.51
N GLY A 97 7.94 12.44 29.40
CA GLY A 97 8.69 12.49 28.15
C GLY A 97 8.83 11.13 27.48
N THR A 98 7.77 10.31 27.51
CA THR A 98 7.82 8.92 26.99
C THR A 98 6.63 8.57 26.11
N VAL A 99 6.87 7.65 25.18
CA VAL A 99 5.84 6.92 24.45
C VAL A 99 6.00 5.42 24.72
N THR A 100 4.98 4.79 25.26
CA THR A 100 4.95 3.37 25.65
C THR A 100 4.02 2.60 24.73
N ILE A 101 4.58 1.67 23.95
CA ILE A 101 3.84 0.85 22.99
C ILE A 101 3.21 -0.38 23.68
N PRO A 102 2.18 -1.03 23.09
CA PRO A 102 1.39 -2.08 23.74
C PRO A 102 2.15 -3.27 24.36
N LYS A 103 3.38 -3.55 23.92
CA LYS A 103 4.26 -4.58 24.49
C LYS A 103 5.25 -4.05 25.54
N GLY A 104 4.94 -2.91 26.16
CA GLY A 104 5.69 -2.31 27.27
C GLY A 104 7.04 -1.69 26.92
N ALA A 105 7.40 -1.56 25.64
CA ALA A 105 8.61 -0.83 25.28
C ALA A 105 8.34 0.67 25.29
N SER A 106 9.23 1.42 25.94
CA SER A 106 9.13 2.88 26.03
C SER A 106 10.25 3.55 25.25
N PHE A 107 9.91 4.63 24.57
CA PHE A 107 10.84 5.47 23.82
C PHE A 107 10.70 6.92 24.28
N PRO A 108 11.72 7.77 24.12
CA PRO A 108 11.57 9.18 24.41
C PRO A 108 10.52 9.85 23.50
N ALA A 109 9.74 10.74 24.09
CA ALA A 109 8.81 11.62 23.42
C ALA A 109 8.97 13.05 23.97
N SER A 110 8.81 14.07 23.12
CA SER A 110 8.92 15.46 23.56
C SER A 110 7.99 16.36 22.78
N ILE A 111 7.53 17.44 23.40
CA ILE A 111 6.80 18.49 22.71
C ILE A 111 7.78 19.24 21.79
N ILE A 112 7.33 19.60 20.59
CA ILE A 112 8.04 20.51 19.68
C ILE A 112 7.36 21.87 19.75
N ASP A 113 8.14 22.89 20.08
CA ASP A 113 7.69 24.28 19.96
C ASP A 113 7.67 24.69 18.48
N GLY A 114 6.51 25.16 18.01
CA GLY A 114 6.29 25.53 16.63
C GLY A 114 4.83 25.41 16.20
N THR A 115 4.51 26.06 15.09
CA THR A 115 3.17 26.01 14.50
C THR A 115 3.13 24.97 13.39
N PHE A 116 2.25 23.98 13.53
CA PHE A 116 2.04 22.99 12.48
C PHE A 116 1.37 23.68 11.27
N PRO A 117 1.71 23.32 10.02
CA PRO A 117 1.08 23.91 8.85
C PRO A 117 -0.45 23.75 8.87
N ASP A 118 -1.17 24.76 8.38
CA ASP A 118 -2.61 24.69 8.13
C ASP A 118 -2.89 23.69 6.99
N TYR A 119 -2.92 22.42 7.34
CA TYR A 119 -3.09 21.31 6.41
C TYR A 119 -4.50 21.27 5.80
N GLY A 120 -5.48 21.95 6.42
CA GLY A 120 -6.82 22.11 5.86
C GLY A 120 -6.79 22.71 4.46
N ARG A 121 -5.78 23.52 4.12
CA ARG A 121 -5.63 24.12 2.78
C ARG A 121 -5.36 23.12 1.67
N VAL A 122 -4.75 21.98 1.99
CA VAL A 122 -4.40 20.94 1.01
C VAL A 122 -5.36 19.75 1.03
N MET A 123 -6.24 19.70 2.03
CA MET A 123 -7.28 18.69 2.10
C MET A 123 -8.28 18.88 0.95
N PRO A 124 -8.61 17.81 0.19
CA PRO A 124 -9.64 17.90 -0.84
C PRO A 124 -11.01 17.95 -0.17
N TRP A 125 -11.59 19.15 -0.11
CA TRP A 125 -12.93 19.36 0.45
C TRP A 125 -14.03 18.94 -0.54
N GLY A 126 -15.13 18.43 0.02
CA GLY A 126 -16.31 18.01 -0.74
C GLY A 126 -16.37 16.50 -1.01
N ARG A 127 -17.48 16.03 -1.60
CA ARG A 127 -17.61 14.62 -2.01
C ARG A 127 -16.77 14.38 -3.25
N LEU A 128 -15.55 13.91 -3.05
CA LEU A 128 -14.84 13.19 -4.09
C LEU A 128 -15.61 11.89 -4.35
N LYS A 129 -16.08 11.73 -5.58
CA LYS A 129 -16.52 10.43 -6.08
C LYS A 129 -15.28 9.66 -6.52
N PRO A 130 -15.33 8.33 -6.66
CA PRO A 130 -14.34 7.58 -7.42
C PRO A 130 -14.46 7.96 -8.90
N ALA A 131 -14.15 9.21 -9.23
CA ALA A 131 -13.88 9.65 -10.56
C ALA A 131 -12.46 9.20 -10.84
N VAL A 132 -12.32 8.41 -11.91
CA VAL A 132 -11.04 8.04 -12.52
C VAL A 132 -10.11 9.25 -12.49
N ILE A 133 -8.84 9.05 -12.10
CA ILE A 133 -7.80 10.06 -12.31
C ILE A 133 -7.82 10.39 -13.80
N ALA A 134 -8.49 11.49 -14.15
CA ALA A 134 -8.87 11.75 -15.54
C ALA A 134 -7.66 12.16 -16.39
N ASN A 135 -6.52 12.44 -15.76
CA ASN A 135 -5.33 13.02 -16.39
C ASN A 135 -4.06 12.43 -15.79
N ALA A 136 -2.95 12.48 -16.55
CA ALA A 136 -1.66 12.01 -16.06
C ALA A 136 -1.29 12.70 -14.74
N VAL A 137 -0.86 11.91 -13.76
CA VAL A 137 -0.31 12.40 -12.50
C VAL A 137 1.07 11.81 -12.30
N ALA A 138 2.05 12.69 -12.05
CA ALA A 138 3.37 12.27 -11.64
C ALA A 138 3.38 12.19 -10.10
N LEU A 139 3.60 10.98 -9.58
CA LEU A 139 3.70 10.73 -8.14
C LEU A 139 5.10 10.19 -7.84
N ASN A 140 5.64 10.62 -6.71
CA ASN A 140 6.83 9.96 -6.16
C ASN A 140 6.44 8.53 -5.72
N HIS A 141 7.17 7.53 -6.21
CA HIS A 141 6.90 6.13 -5.89
C HIS A 141 7.05 5.81 -4.40
N GLU A 142 7.92 6.53 -3.67
CA GLU A 142 8.12 6.35 -2.23
C GLU A 142 6.91 6.82 -1.43
N HIS A 143 6.34 7.99 -1.78
CA HIS A 143 5.12 8.48 -1.15
C HIS A 143 3.93 7.55 -1.43
N LEU A 144 3.86 6.97 -2.64
CA LEU A 144 2.85 5.96 -2.95
C LEU A 144 3.03 4.68 -2.11
N ALA A 145 4.28 4.23 -1.94
CA ALA A 145 4.59 3.07 -1.09
C ALA A 145 4.24 3.34 0.38
N THR A 146 4.57 4.53 0.89
CA THR A 146 4.21 4.98 2.24
C THR A 146 2.69 5.00 2.45
N ALA A 147 1.94 5.57 1.51
CA ALA A 147 0.48 5.56 1.56
C ALA A 147 -0.08 4.14 1.52
N GLY A 148 0.54 3.24 0.74
CA GLY A 148 0.20 1.82 0.69
C GLY A 148 0.42 1.12 2.02
N GLN A 149 1.56 1.37 2.69
CA GLN A 149 1.85 0.80 4.00
C GLN A 149 0.86 1.29 5.07
N ALA A 150 0.54 2.59 5.07
CA ALA A 150 -0.46 3.17 5.95
C ALA A 150 -1.85 2.55 5.71
N HIS A 151 -2.23 2.40 4.43
CA HIS A 151 -3.49 1.76 4.05
C HIS A 151 -3.56 0.30 4.52
N ASP A 152 -2.48 -0.47 4.34
CA ASP A 152 -2.39 -1.85 4.79
C ASP A 152 -2.57 -1.94 6.32
N TRP A 153 -1.89 -1.10 7.10
CA TRP A 153 -2.02 -1.08 8.56
C TRP A 153 -3.43 -0.71 9.02
N LEU A 154 -4.06 0.30 8.40
CA LEU A 154 -5.37 0.80 8.82
C LEU A 154 -6.53 -0.09 8.37
N THR A 155 -6.38 -0.84 7.27
CA THR A 155 -7.47 -1.62 6.66
C THR A 155 -7.27 -3.14 6.76
N GLY A 156 -6.03 -3.59 6.95
CA GLY A 156 -5.52 -4.97 6.83
C GLY A 156 -5.58 -5.50 5.42
N GLY A 157 -4.84 -4.86 4.52
CA GLY A 157 -4.62 -5.35 3.17
C GLY A 157 -5.81 -5.22 2.22
N LYS A 158 -6.74 -4.28 2.46
CA LYS A 158 -7.77 -3.97 1.45
C LYS A 158 -7.13 -3.31 0.23
N ALA A 159 -7.87 -3.33 -0.88
CA ALA A 159 -7.44 -2.67 -2.10
C ALA A 159 -7.34 -1.15 -1.89
N ILE A 160 -6.17 -0.61 -2.17
CA ILE A 160 -5.92 0.83 -2.14
C ILE A 160 -6.63 1.53 -3.31
N GLN A 161 -7.13 2.73 -3.07
CA GLN A 161 -7.71 3.60 -4.11
C GLN A 161 -6.97 4.94 -4.14
N LEU A 162 -6.83 5.52 -5.33
CA LEU A 162 -6.23 6.84 -5.55
C LEU A 162 -7.29 7.74 -6.17
N TRP A 163 -7.61 8.84 -5.51
CA TRP A 163 -8.64 9.80 -5.93
C TRP A 163 -7.98 11.15 -6.19
N GLN A 164 -8.44 11.89 -7.21
CA GLN A 164 -7.94 13.23 -7.49
C GLN A 164 -9.10 14.13 -7.90
N ALA A 165 -9.14 15.35 -7.38
CA ALA A 165 -10.18 16.31 -7.74
C ALA A 165 -10.05 16.77 -9.20
N ARG A 166 -8.85 17.21 -9.59
CA ARG A 166 -8.46 17.69 -10.93
C ARG A 166 -6.94 17.53 -11.13
N THR A 167 -6.45 17.64 -12.37
CA THR A 167 -5.00 17.61 -12.67
C THR A 167 -4.23 18.63 -11.85
N GLY A 168 -3.05 18.26 -11.37
CA GLY A 168 -2.19 19.14 -10.56
C GLY A 168 -2.68 19.37 -9.13
N HIS A 169 -3.86 18.86 -8.76
CA HIS A 169 -4.28 18.82 -7.35
C HIS A 169 -3.67 17.62 -6.62
N PRO A 170 -3.62 17.68 -5.27
CA PRO A 170 -3.20 16.56 -4.45
C PRO A 170 -4.02 15.29 -4.75
N VAL A 171 -3.33 14.15 -4.71
CA VAL A 171 -3.96 12.83 -4.78
C VAL A 171 -4.34 12.39 -3.38
N LEU A 172 -5.59 12.02 -3.19
CA LEU A 172 -6.13 11.45 -1.96
C LEU A 172 -6.08 9.93 -2.02
N VAL A 173 -5.62 9.32 -0.94
CA VAL A 173 -5.73 7.89 -0.67
C VAL A 173 -6.66 7.71 0.53
N PRO A 174 -7.95 7.39 0.32
CA PRO A 174 -8.83 7.07 1.43
C PRO A 174 -8.41 5.74 2.08
N HIS A 175 -8.39 5.70 3.42
CA HIS A 175 -8.13 4.46 4.18
C HIS A 175 -9.40 3.97 4.87
N THR A 176 -9.99 4.82 5.71
CA THR A 176 -11.21 4.54 6.47
C THR A 176 -12.10 5.79 6.47
N ALA A 177 -13.23 5.75 7.17
CA ALA A 177 -14.04 6.95 7.39
C ALA A 177 -13.29 8.02 8.20
N ASP A 178 -12.25 7.63 8.94
CA ASP A 178 -11.50 8.46 9.87
C ASP A 178 -10.07 8.76 9.41
N ALA A 179 -9.59 8.16 8.32
CA ALA A 179 -8.19 8.27 7.93
C ALA A 179 -7.99 8.37 6.41
N CYS A 180 -7.07 9.23 6.01
CA CYS A 180 -6.65 9.41 4.62
C CYS A 180 -5.18 9.86 4.50
N THR A 181 -4.59 9.62 3.34
CA THR A 181 -3.30 10.20 2.93
C THR A 181 -3.52 11.17 1.79
N VAL A 182 -2.80 12.29 1.79
CA VAL A 182 -2.72 13.24 0.69
C VAL A 182 -1.29 13.20 0.14
N ILE A 183 -1.14 13.04 -1.16
CA ILE A 183 0.15 13.04 -1.88
C ILE A 183 0.17 14.23 -2.83
N MET A 184 1.16 15.11 -2.68
CA MET A 184 1.38 16.22 -3.60
C MET A 184 1.90 15.69 -4.94
N PRO A 185 1.35 16.14 -6.08
CA PRO A 185 1.84 15.75 -7.38
C PRO A 185 3.21 16.39 -7.64
N MET A 186 4.06 15.67 -8.36
CA MET A 186 5.31 16.20 -8.91
C MET A 186 5.02 17.00 -10.19
N ARG A 187 5.89 17.96 -10.51
CA ARG A 187 5.89 18.58 -11.85
C ARG A 187 6.32 17.53 -12.88
N ASP A 188 5.74 17.60 -14.07
CA ASP A 188 6.00 16.71 -15.19
C ASP A 188 7.41 16.93 -15.77
N GLY A 189 8.42 16.31 -15.16
CA GLY A 189 9.77 16.28 -15.71
C GLY A 189 9.96 15.19 -16.77
N SER A 190 9.03 15.01 -17.73
CA SER A 190 9.12 13.89 -18.69
C SER A 190 10.49 13.87 -19.38
N SER A 191 11.18 12.74 -19.46
CA SER A 191 10.85 11.78 -20.51
C SER A 191 11.17 10.33 -20.15
N PHE A 192 10.25 9.42 -20.48
CA PHE A 192 10.52 7.99 -20.55
C PHE A 192 9.99 7.40 -21.87
N GLY A 193 10.87 6.78 -22.64
CA GLY A 193 10.51 5.89 -23.73
C GLY A 193 10.84 4.45 -23.35
N MET A 194 9.88 3.52 -23.53
CA MET A 194 10.24 2.10 -23.53
C MET A 194 11.11 1.84 -24.75
N PRO A 195 12.34 1.30 -24.57
CA PRO A 195 13.26 1.14 -25.67
C PRO A 195 12.80 0.13 -26.73
N GLU A 196 13.05 0.43 -28.02
CA GLU A 196 12.63 -0.42 -29.15
C GLU A 196 13.15 -1.87 -29.11
N TRP A 197 14.25 -2.10 -28.40
CA TRP A 197 14.91 -3.40 -28.30
C TRP A 197 14.35 -4.30 -27.19
N ILE A 198 13.39 -3.83 -26.37
CA ILE A 198 12.73 -4.70 -25.39
C ILE A 198 11.83 -5.69 -26.14
N GLU A 199 12.43 -6.78 -26.59
CA GLU A 199 11.75 -7.99 -27.02
C GLU A 199 11.76 -9.05 -25.91
N ARG A 200 10.60 -9.68 -25.73
CA ARG A 200 10.33 -10.59 -24.62
C ARG A 200 11.28 -11.79 -24.65
N PRO A 201 12.07 -12.06 -23.59
CA PRO A 201 12.82 -13.30 -23.51
C PRO A 201 11.81 -14.47 -23.40
N ARG A 202 11.85 -15.44 -24.33
CA ARG A 202 11.12 -16.69 -24.15
C ARG A 202 11.94 -17.62 -23.26
N LYS A 203 11.60 -17.69 -21.97
CA LYS A 203 12.13 -18.75 -21.11
C LYS A 203 11.41 -20.07 -21.41
N ALA A 204 12.21 -21.03 -21.84
CA ALA A 204 11.77 -22.33 -22.33
C ALA A 204 10.97 -23.09 -21.27
N ARG A 205 9.92 -23.81 -21.70
CA ARG A 205 9.35 -24.86 -20.85
C ARG A 205 10.07 -26.15 -21.11
N ASP A 206 10.40 -26.81 -20.00
CA ASP A 206 10.74 -28.21 -20.01
C ASP A 206 9.49 -29.02 -20.41
N THR A 207 9.41 -29.30 -21.71
CA THR A 207 8.32 -30.05 -22.35
C THR A 207 8.52 -31.56 -22.23
N SER A 208 9.55 -32.03 -21.53
CA SER A 208 9.94 -33.45 -21.51
C SER A 208 8.79 -34.38 -21.06
N ALA A 209 8.08 -34.06 -19.97
CA ALA A 209 6.93 -34.85 -19.52
C ALA A 209 5.73 -34.81 -20.48
N GLN A 210 5.48 -33.66 -21.13
CA GLN A 210 4.41 -33.51 -22.12
C GLN A 210 4.74 -34.25 -23.43
N VAL A 211 6.00 -34.20 -23.85
CA VAL A 211 6.54 -34.92 -25.01
C VAL A 211 6.55 -36.42 -24.73
N ALA A 212 6.87 -36.84 -23.50
CA ALA A 212 6.83 -38.23 -23.07
C ALA A 212 5.40 -38.78 -23.02
N ALA A 213 4.45 -38.05 -22.43
CA ALA A 213 3.04 -38.46 -22.38
C ALA A 213 2.40 -38.50 -23.78
N LEU A 214 2.74 -37.54 -24.66
CA LEU A 214 2.26 -37.54 -26.04
C LEU A 214 2.82 -38.74 -26.82
N LYS A 215 4.11 -39.08 -26.62
CA LYS A 215 4.74 -40.29 -27.19
C LYS A 215 4.08 -41.56 -26.68
N ALA A 216 3.86 -41.69 -25.37
CA ALA A 216 3.20 -42.85 -24.77
C ALA A 216 1.76 -43.04 -25.28
N ARG A 217 0.99 -41.95 -25.41
CA ARG A 217 -0.39 -41.98 -25.94
C ARG A 217 -0.43 -42.38 -27.42
N ARG A 218 0.57 -41.98 -28.22
CA ARG A 218 0.69 -42.38 -29.63
C ARG A 218 1.11 -43.84 -29.76
N GLN A 219 1.97 -44.33 -28.88
CA GLN A 219 2.37 -45.74 -28.86
C GLN A 219 1.20 -46.65 -28.52
N LYS A 220 0.46 -46.36 -27.44
CA LYS A 220 -0.76 -47.11 -27.05
C LYS A 220 -1.79 -47.21 -28.18
N ARG A 221 -1.90 -46.16 -29.02
CA ARG A 221 -2.80 -46.17 -30.20
C ARG A 221 -2.28 -47.08 -31.32
N ARG A 222 -0.98 -47.08 -31.60
CA ARG A 222 -0.38 -48.01 -32.58
C ARG A 222 -0.60 -49.46 -32.18
N ASP A 223 -0.37 -49.77 -30.91
CA ASP A 223 -0.49 -51.14 -30.38
C ASP A 223 -1.95 -51.63 -30.44
N ALA A 224 -2.92 -50.73 -30.30
CA ALA A 224 -4.34 -51.01 -30.47
C ALA A 224 -4.82 -51.03 -31.95
N GLY A 225 -3.93 -50.94 -32.94
CA GLY A 225 -4.28 -50.90 -34.37
C GLY A 225 -5.02 -49.63 -34.78
N GLN A 226 -4.82 -48.53 -34.04
CA GLN A 226 -5.49 -47.25 -34.20
C GLN A 226 -4.51 -46.14 -34.64
N CYS A 227 -5.03 -45.16 -35.38
CA CYS A 227 -4.29 -44.02 -35.88
C CYS A 227 -3.75 -43.12 -34.75
N ILE A 228 -2.45 -42.77 -34.80
CA ILE A 228 -1.81 -41.98 -33.75
C ILE A 228 -2.36 -40.56 -33.57
N ASP A 229 -2.91 -39.97 -34.63
CA ASP A 229 -3.43 -38.59 -34.61
C ASP A 229 -4.93 -38.55 -34.28
N CYS A 230 -5.76 -39.35 -34.96
CA CYS A 230 -7.23 -39.31 -34.81
C CYS A 230 -7.86 -40.49 -34.05
N GLY A 231 -7.11 -41.55 -33.76
CA GLY A 231 -7.58 -42.71 -32.98
C GLY A 231 -8.49 -43.72 -33.70
N LYS A 232 -8.82 -43.52 -34.99
CA LYS A 232 -9.64 -44.47 -35.76
C LYS A 232 -8.86 -45.74 -36.17
N PRO A 233 -9.53 -46.87 -36.45
CA PRO A 233 -8.87 -48.09 -36.92
C PRO A 233 -8.01 -47.81 -38.15
N SER A 234 -6.77 -48.27 -38.14
CA SER A 234 -5.80 -47.97 -39.19
C SER A 234 -5.31 -49.21 -39.93
N GLY A 235 -5.86 -50.40 -39.63
CA GLY A 235 -5.51 -51.65 -40.32
C GLY A 235 -4.02 -52.01 -40.19
N GLY A 236 -3.45 -51.83 -39.00
CA GLY A 236 -2.04 -52.10 -38.71
C GLY A 236 -1.06 -50.98 -39.07
N LYS A 237 -1.53 -49.85 -39.63
CA LYS A 237 -0.67 -48.71 -40.01
C LYS A 237 -0.64 -47.61 -38.94
N ALA A 238 0.42 -46.80 -38.93
CA ALA A 238 0.58 -45.72 -37.94
C ALA A 238 -0.48 -44.61 -38.05
N ARG A 239 -0.93 -44.29 -39.27
CA ARG A 239 -1.99 -43.31 -39.55
C ARG A 239 -2.98 -43.92 -40.55
N CYS A 240 -4.26 -43.59 -40.42
CA CYS A 240 -5.28 -44.01 -41.39
C CYS A 240 -5.15 -43.23 -42.72
N PRO A 241 -5.72 -43.71 -43.84
CA PRO A 241 -5.57 -43.06 -45.15
C PRO A 241 -5.93 -41.56 -45.12
N ALA A 242 -7.04 -41.20 -44.47
CA ALA A 242 -7.51 -39.82 -44.37
C ALA A 242 -6.64 -38.89 -43.50
N CYS A 243 -5.80 -39.41 -42.59
CA CYS A 243 -4.83 -38.63 -41.82
C CYS A 243 -3.44 -38.64 -42.46
N ALA A 244 -3.11 -39.70 -43.21
CA ALA A 244 -1.89 -39.76 -44.01
C ALA A 244 -1.95 -38.72 -45.14
N ASP A 245 -3.08 -38.62 -45.85
CA ASP A 245 -3.24 -37.68 -46.95
C ASP A 245 -3.33 -36.22 -46.50
N ARG A 246 -3.92 -35.96 -45.31
CA ARG A 246 -3.97 -34.61 -44.70
C ARG A 246 -2.61 -34.07 -44.30
N ASN A 247 -1.62 -34.93 -44.14
CA ASN A 247 -0.27 -34.56 -43.76
C ASN A 247 0.70 -34.58 -44.96
N ARG A 248 0.21 -34.98 -46.14
CA ARG A 248 0.91 -34.87 -47.44
C ARG A 248 0.61 -33.54 -48.16
N ARG A 249 -0.31 -32.74 -47.62
CA ARG A 249 -0.63 -31.37 -48.06
C ARG A 249 -0.13 -30.39 -47.01
#